data_AF-A0A537ZUG4-F1
#
_entry.id   AF-A0A537ZUG4-F1
#
_cell.length_a   1.000
_cell.length_b   1.000
_cell.length_c   1.000
_cell.angle_alpha   90.00
_cell.angle_beta   90.00
_cell.angle_gamma   90.00
#
_symmetry.space_group_name_H-M   'P 1'
#
loop_
_entity.id
_entity.type
_entity.pdbx_description
1 polymer ?
#
loop_
_entity_poly.entity_id
_entity_poly.type
_entity_poly.pdbx_seq_one_letter_code
_entity_poly.pdbx_strand_id
1 'polypeptide(L)' 'MVQPGKTGKLVVTLTKGKKKYLCTVPGHAAAGMKGVLKVT' A
#
# COMPACT_ATOMS: atom_id res chain seq x y z
N MET A 1 4.48 -9.77 6.08
CA MET A 1 3.18 -9.33 6.63
C MET A 1 3.43 -8.50 7.87
N VAL A 2 2.81 -7.32 8.00
CA VAL A 2 2.85 -6.55 9.25
C VAL A 2 1.85 -7.21 10.21
N GLN A 3 2.33 -7.70 11.35
CA GLN A 3 1.48 -8.38 12.34
C GLN A 3 0.52 -7.39 13.03
N PRO A 4 -0.60 -7.85 13.61
CA PRO A 4 -1.48 -7.01 14.42
C PRO A 4 -0.70 -6.25 15.49
N GLY A 5 -0.95 -4.95 15.60
CA GLY A 5 -0.25 -4.07 16.56
C GLY A 5 1.21 -3.75 16.23
N LYS A 6 1.72 -4.14 15.05
CA LYS A 6 3.05 -3.75 14.55
C LYS A 6 2.94 -2.64 13.50
N THR A 7 4.02 -1.87 13.37
CA THR A 7 4.15 -0.80 12.37
C THR A 7 5.36 -1.07 11.48
N GLY A 8 5.19 -0.87 10.16
CA GLY A 8 6.30 -0.88 9.20
C GLY A 8 6.53 0.53 8.64
N LYS A 9 7.79 0.92 8.45
CA LYS A 9 8.17 2.15 7.73
C LYS A 9 8.67 1.78 6.34
N LEU A 10 8.21 2.50 5.32
CA LEU A 10 8.66 2.36 3.94
C LEU A 10 9.06 3.75 3.43
N VAL A 11 10.28 3.88 2.94
CA VAL A 11 10.79 5.10 2.30
C VAL A 11 10.96 4.81 0.82
N VAL A 12 10.25 5.54 -0.03
CA VAL A 12 10.27 5.38 -1.49
C VAL A 12 10.30 6.73 -2.17
N THR A 13 11.04 6.83 -3.26
CA THR A 13 11.02 7.99 -4.15
C THR A 13 9.93 7.78 -5.19
N LEU A 14 8.95 8.68 -5.25
CA LEU A 14 7.83 8.59 -6.18
C LEU A 14 7.92 9.67 -7.25
N THR A 15 7.63 9.27 -8.50
CA THR A 15 7.43 10.21 -9.61
C THR A 15 5.99 10.73 -9.64
N LYS A 16 5.79 11.94 -10.17
CA LYS A 16 4.47 12.56 -10.37
C LYS A 16 3.51 11.58 -11.08
N GLY A 17 2.25 11.57 -10.63
CA GLY A 17 1.19 10.74 -11.20
C GLY A 17 0.45 9.88 -10.18
N LYS A 18 -0.42 9.00 -10.68
CA LYS A 18 -1.22 8.06 -9.86
C LYS A 18 -0.45 6.76 -9.67
N LYS A 19 -0.19 6.36 -8.42
CA LYS A 19 0.48 5.12 -8.05
C LYS A 19 -0.50 4.21 -7.31
N LYS A 20 -0.75 3.02 -7.84
CA LYS A 20 -1.59 2.02 -7.17
C LYS A 20 -0.77 1.35 -6.07
N TYR A 21 -1.37 1.14 -4.90
CA TYR A 21 -0.82 0.30 -3.85
C TYR A 21 -1.86 -0.76 -3.48
N LEU A 22 -1.39 -1.97 -3.19
CA LEU A 22 -2.24 -3.08 -2.78
C LEU A 22 -1.50 -3.90 -1.72
N CYS A 23 -2.26 -4.53 -0.83
CA CYS A 23 -1.71 -5.55 0.05
C CYS A 23 -1.59 -6.88 -0.70
N THR A 24 -0.39 -7.45 -0.71
CA THR A 24 -0.07 -8.70 -1.42
C THR A 24 -0.47 -9.95 -0.63
N VAL A 25 -1.03 -9.81 0.55
CA VAL A 25 -1.52 -10.92 1.36
C VAL A 25 -2.77 -11.51 0.69
N PRO A 26 -2.85 -12.84 0.53
CA PRO A 26 -4.01 -13.48 -0.08
C PRO A 26 -5.33 -12.98 0.55
N GLY A 27 -6.29 -12.59 -0.30
CA GLY A 27 -7.61 -12.09 0.13
C GLY A 27 -7.67 -10.63 0.58
N HIS A 28 -6.56 -9.99 0.99
CA HIS A 28 -6.61 -8.62 1.54
C HIS A 28 -7.02 -7.56 0.52
N ALA A 29 -6.43 -7.60 -0.69
CA ALA A 29 -6.81 -6.66 -1.75
C ALA A 29 -8.25 -6.88 -2.25
N ALA A 30 -8.72 -8.14 -2.24
CA ALA A 30 -10.11 -8.48 -2.57
C ALA A 30 -11.08 -7.94 -1.51
N ALA A 31 -10.70 -8.02 -0.23
CA ALA A 31 -11.43 -7.44 0.90
C ALA A 31 -11.31 -5.90 1.00
N GLY A 32 -10.56 -5.24 0.10
CA GLY A 32 -10.52 -3.78 -0.01
C GLY A 32 -9.22 -3.11 0.41
N MET A 33 -8.18 -3.87 0.81
CA MET A 33 -6.87 -3.32 1.17
C MET A 33 -6.05 -2.94 -0.09
N LYS A 34 -6.54 -1.91 -0.79
CA LYS A 34 -5.97 -1.35 -2.01
C LYS A 34 -6.29 0.14 -2.08
N GLY A 35 -5.46 0.91 -2.78
CA GLY A 35 -5.70 2.34 -2.97
C GLY A 35 -4.85 2.94 -4.07
N VAL A 36 -5.09 4.24 -4.31
CA VAL A 36 -4.33 5.03 -5.27
C VAL A 36 -3.72 6.20 -4.53
N LEU A 37 -2.40 6.28 -4.55
CA LEU A 37 -1.64 7.42 -4.09
C LEU A 37 -1.47 8.40 -5.25
N LYS A 38 -2.00 9.62 -5.10
CA LYS A 38 -1.80 10.70 -6.06
C LYS A 38 -0.55 11.49 -5.66
N VAL A 39 0.46 11.47 -6.51
CA VAL A 39 1.71 12.22 -6.33
C VAL A 39 1.60 13.47 -7.20
N THR A 40 1.37 14.62 -6.56
CA THR A 40 1.30 15.94 -7.18
C THR A 40 2.59 16.70 -7.06
#